data_AF-A0A7C5TBC8-F1
#
_entry.id   AF-A0A7C5TBC8-F1
#
_cell.length_a   1.000
_cell.length_b   1.000
_cell.length_c   1.000
_cell.angle_alpha   90.00
_cell.angle_beta   90.00
_cell.angle_gamma   90.00
#
_symmetry.space_group_name_H-M   'P 1'
#
loop_
_entity.id
_entity.type
_entity.pdbx_description
1 polymer ?
#
loop_
_entity_poly.entity_id
_entity_poly.type
_entity_poly.pdbx_seq_one_letter_code
_entity_poly.pdbx_strand_id
1 'polypeptide(L)'
;MTCYAYYPNLMKDKEKPEEFSRHSIDVVEYMFKDLASLTNAVINTISVRLGVSRDLVHDAVLLAGLLHDLGKVDKQYQEKPNHGFSNHEVLSTTAIRNIAFKLIKKDSAEGLFLNLLTLPILLHHYAQADPYKHIISIKKERIDVYKDCIDQLNEVINYGLIHVQSDLGKKIMHELKNKLSKFEIEIFLDKELENFLLSNVFYPHKPAIMAIAGLLNEADGTIAKINRNIR
;
A
#
# COMPACT_ATOMS: atom_id res chain seq x y z
N MET A 1 -4.41 21.77 9.21
CA MET A 1 -4.77 20.50 9.89
C MET A 1 -3.63 19.53 9.67
N THR A 2 -3.62 18.38 10.34
CA THR A 2 -2.55 17.37 10.21
C THR A 2 -3.10 16.21 9.39
N CYS A 3 -2.27 15.60 8.53
CA CYS A 3 -2.65 14.39 7.81
C CYS A 3 -2.60 13.18 8.73
N TYR A 4 -3.70 12.44 8.81
CA TYR A 4 -3.78 11.27 9.69
C TYR A 4 -3.98 9.97 8.91
N ALA A 5 -3.27 8.91 9.32
CA ALA A 5 -3.58 7.54 8.94
C ALA A 5 -4.74 6.97 9.77
N TYR A 6 -4.87 7.40 11.02
CA TYR A 6 -5.96 7.00 11.91
C TYR A 6 -6.47 8.17 12.73
N TYR A 7 -7.80 8.30 12.74
CA TYR A 7 -8.50 9.20 13.65
C TYR A 7 -8.85 8.45 14.94
N PRO A 8 -8.88 9.13 16.10
CA PRO A 8 -9.26 8.51 17.35
C PRO A 8 -10.67 7.93 17.24
N ASN A 9 -10.85 6.69 17.71
CA ASN A 9 -12.18 6.11 17.80
C ASN A 9 -12.90 6.74 18.99
N LEU A 10 -13.92 7.55 18.71
CA LEU A 10 -14.72 8.23 19.75
C LEU A 10 -15.43 7.27 20.71
N MET A 11 -15.54 5.97 20.36
CA MET A 11 -16.11 4.92 21.20
C MET A 11 -15.06 4.18 22.05
N LYS A 12 -13.77 4.50 21.88
CA LYS A 12 -12.67 3.96 22.69
C LYS A 12 -11.92 5.12 23.32
N ASP A 13 -12.18 5.36 24.60
CA ASP A 13 -11.66 6.51 25.38
C ASP A 13 -10.12 6.60 25.52
N LYS A 14 -9.34 5.78 24.81
CA LYS A 14 -7.87 5.63 24.99
C LYS A 14 -7.05 5.62 23.70
N GLU A 15 -7.59 6.10 22.59
CA GLU A 15 -6.85 6.19 21.33
C GLU A 15 -6.55 7.65 20.96
N LYS A 16 -5.30 7.96 20.60
CA LYS A 16 -4.90 9.24 20.00
C LYS A 16 -4.83 9.12 18.48
N PRO A 17 -4.96 10.23 17.71
CA PRO A 17 -4.71 10.20 16.27
C PRO A 17 -3.28 9.78 15.96
N GLU A 18 -3.10 9.21 14.76
CA GLU A 18 -1.81 8.79 14.23
C GLU A 18 -1.54 9.46 12.89
N GLU A 19 -0.38 10.11 12.78
CA GLU A 19 0.07 10.78 11.56
C GLU A 19 0.36 9.80 10.43
N PHE A 20 0.05 10.19 9.20
CA PHE A 20 0.20 9.35 8.02
C PHE A 20 1.66 8.92 7.77
N SER A 21 2.61 9.85 7.75
CA SER A 21 4.00 9.50 7.44
C SER A 21 4.61 8.58 8.49
N ARG A 22 4.36 8.87 9.77
CA ARG A 22 4.77 8.04 10.89
C ARG A 22 4.23 6.63 10.74
N HIS A 23 2.93 6.46 10.49
CA HIS A 23 2.32 5.14 10.36
C HIS A 23 2.99 4.33 9.23
N SER A 24 3.03 4.90 8.02
CA SER A 24 3.60 4.25 6.84
C SER A 24 5.06 3.84 7.02
N ILE A 25 5.87 4.68 7.66
CA ILE A 25 7.30 4.40 7.90
C ILE A 25 7.45 3.37 9.01
N ASP A 26 6.75 3.52 10.14
CA ASP A 26 6.84 2.58 11.27
C ASP A 26 6.40 1.16 10.86
N VAL A 27 5.41 1.02 9.98
CA VAL A 27 4.98 -0.29 9.41
C VAL A 27 6.14 -0.98 8.70
N VAL A 28 6.83 -0.26 7.81
CA VAL A 28 7.96 -0.81 7.07
C VAL A 28 9.15 -1.07 7.98
N GLU A 29 9.42 -0.17 8.91
CA GLU A 29 10.49 -0.34 9.90
C GLU A 29 10.26 -1.60 10.73
N TYR A 30 9.03 -1.85 11.19
CA TYR A 30 8.68 -3.08 11.88
C TYR A 30 8.86 -4.32 11.00
N MET A 31 8.42 -4.27 9.74
CA MET A 31 8.61 -5.39 8.80
C MET A 31 10.09 -5.72 8.57
N PHE A 32 10.96 -4.71 8.41
CA PHE A 32 12.35 -4.89 7.98
C PHE A 32 13.38 -4.87 9.12
N LYS A 33 13.02 -4.41 10.32
CA LYS A 33 13.87 -4.46 11.52
C LYS A 33 13.38 -5.49 12.52
N ASP A 34 12.16 -5.35 13.04
CA ASP A 34 11.63 -6.25 14.08
C ASP A 34 11.29 -7.65 13.55
N LEU A 35 10.72 -7.73 12.33
CA LEU A 35 10.42 -8.98 11.64
C LEU A 35 11.49 -9.37 10.60
N ALA A 36 12.68 -8.78 10.66
CA ALA A 36 13.71 -8.88 9.62
C ALA A 36 13.99 -10.33 9.17
N SER A 37 14.09 -11.27 10.11
CA SER A 37 14.35 -12.69 9.78
C SER A 37 13.22 -13.30 8.96
N LEU A 38 11.97 -13.03 9.33
CA LEU A 38 10.79 -13.56 8.64
C LEU A 38 10.63 -12.89 7.27
N THR A 39 10.74 -11.56 7.22
CA THR A 39 10.64 -10.78 5.98
C THR A 39 11.70 -11.21 4.97
N ASN A 40 12.96 -11.39 5.39
CA ASN A 40 14.01 -11.90 4.51
C ASN A 40 13.73 -13.33 4.01
N ALA A 41 13.20 -14.21 4.87
CA ALA A 41 12.84 -15.58 4.46
C ALA A 41 11.73 -15.60 3.41
N VAL A 42 10.71 -14.74 3.57
CA VAL A 42 9.62 -14.55 2.60
C VAL A 42 10.17 -14.03 1.27
N ILE A 43 10.97 -12.96 1.29
CA ILE A 43 11.59 -12.38 0.09
C ILE A 43 12.41 -13.43 -0.66
N ASN A 44 13.28 -14.16 0.03
CA ASN A 44 14.14 -15.17 -0.57
C ASN A 44 13.32 -16.32 -1.17
N THR A 45 12.29 -16.78 -0.47
CA THR A 45 11.45 -17.89 -0.93
C THR A 45 10.65 -17.51 -2.16
N ILE A 46 10.05 -16.31 -2.19
CA ILE A 46 9.31 -15.81 -3.34
C ILE A 46 10.25 -15.62 -4.54
N SER A 47 11.42 -15.02 -4.33
CA SER A 47 12.43 -14.81 -5.37
C SER A 47 12.84 -16.14 -6.02
N VAL A 48 13.22 -17.13 -5.22
CA VAL A 48 13.64 -18.46 -5.73
C VAL A 48 12.49 -19.19 -6.42
N ARG A 49 11.29 -19.21 -5.82
CA ARG A 49 10.16 -19.97 -6.34
C ARG A 49 9.59 -19.40 -7.63
N LEU A 50 9.63 -18.09 -7.79
CA LEU A 50 9.02 -17.41 -8.94
C LEU A 50 10.04 -16.96 -9.98
N GLY A 51 11.35 -17.15 -9.73
CA GLY A 51 12.41 -16.72 -10.65
C GLY A 51 12.49 -15.20 -10.82
N VAL A 52 12.04 -14.43 -9.82
CA VAL A 52 12.08 -12.96 -9.81
C VAL A 52 13.30 -12.51 -9.02
N SER A 53 13.95 -11.41 -9.42
CA SER A 53 15.09 -10.89 -8.68
C SER A 53 14.71 -10.57 -7.24
N ARG A 54 15.64 -10.81 -6.33
CA ARG A 54 15.44 -10.55 -4.90
C ARG A 54 15.09 -9.08 -4.65
N ASP A 55 15.72 -8.17 -5.38
CA ASP A 55 15.51 -6.72 -5.27
C ASP A 55 14.10 -6.30 -5.68
N LEU A 56 13.53 -6.92 -6.72
CA LEU A 56 12.13 -6.66 -7.11
C LEU A 56 11.16 -7.17 -6.05
N VAL A 57 11.40 -8.36 -5.48
CA VAL A 57 10.55 -8.90 -4.40
C VAL A 57 10.69 -8.05 -3.13
N HIS A 58 11.91 -7.64 -2.78
CA HIS A 58 12.18 -6.71 -1.70
C HIS A 58 11.36 -5.43 -1.87
N ASP A 59 11.44 -4.81 -3.04
CA ASP A 59 10.72 -3.56 -3.31
C ASP A 59 9.21 -3.76 -3.33
N ALA A 60 8.70 -4.90 -3.79
CA ALA A 60 7.27 -5.21 -3.71
C ALA A 60 6.80 -5.26 -2.25
N VAL A 61 7.55 -5.91 -1.36
CA VAL A 61 7.23 -5.98 0.08
C VAL A 61 7.36 -4.61 0.75
N LEU A 62 8.46 -3.90 0.48
CA LEU A 62 8.74 -2.56 1.02
C LEU A 62 7.64 -1.57 0.62
N LEU A 63 7.35 -1.48 -0.68
CA LEU A 63 6.37 -0.53 -1.20
C LEU A 63 4.94 -0.92 -0.84
N ALA A 64 4.63 -2.21 -0.70
CA ALA A 64 3.35 -2.65 -0.15
C ALA A 64 3.16 -2.13 1.28
N GLY A 65 4.15 -2.31 2.15
CA GLY A 65 4.11 -1.73 3.51
C GLY A 65 4.02 -0.21 3.51
N LEU A 66 4.86 0.45 2.72
CA LEU A 66 5.00 1.90 2.75
C LEU A 66 3.77 2.63 2.20
N LEU A 67 3.12 2.06 1.17
CA LEU A 67 2.08 2.74 0.40
C LEU A 67 0.69 2.09 0.53
N HIS A 68 0.49 1.10 1.41
CA HIS A 68 -0.80 0.43 1.57
C HIS A 68 -1.94 1.41 1.87
N ASP A 69 -1.62 2.47 2.61
CA ASP A 69 -2.53 3.50 3.06
C ASP A 69 -2.56 4.76 2.20
N LEU A 70 -1.88 4.79 1.05
CA LEU A 70 -1.79 5.96 0.17
C LEU A 70 -3.16 6.60 -0.11
N GLY A 71 -4.22 5.81 -0.27
CA GLY A 71 -5.59 6.29 -0.46
C GLY A 71 -6.14 7.18 0.66
N LYS A 72 -5.58 7.11 1.87
CA LYS A 72 -5.98 7.95 3.01
C LYS A 72 -5.55 9.41 2.84
N VAL A 73 -4.61 9.72 1.94
CA VAL A 73 -4.25 11.12 1.65
C VAL A 73 -5.31 11.86 0.84
N ASP A 74 -6.33 11.16 0.35
CA ASP A 74 -7.44 11.76 -0.37
C ASP A 74 -8.20 12.76 0.51
N LYS A 75 -8.55 13.90 -0.07
CA LYS A 75 -9.33 14.94 0.59
C LYS A 75 -10.62 14.42 1.23
N GLN A 76 -11.30 13.47 0.60
CA GLN A 76 -12.54 12.91 1.16
C GLN A 76 -12.28 12.16 2.47
N TYR A 77 -11.19 11.41 2.55
CA TYR A 77 -10.79 10.72 3.78
C TYR A 77 -10.45 11.72 4.88
N GLN A 78 -9.66 12.75 4.55
CA GLN A 78 -9.15 13.70 5.54
C GLN A 78 -10.22 14.67 6.06
N GLU A 79 -11.18 15.10 5.22
CA GLU A 79 -12.23 16.04 5.62
C GLU A 79 -13.45 15.35 6.25
N LYS A 80 -13.71 14.11 5.87
CA LYS A 80 -14.82 13.30 6.38
C LYS A 80 -14.26 11.96 6.84
N PRO A 81 -13.57 11.93 8.00
CA PRO A 81 -13.05 10.70 8.55
C PRO A 81 -14.24 9.80 8.91
N ASN A 82 -14.64 8.94 7.98
CA ASN A 82 -15.61 7.90 8.26
C ASN A 82 -14.91 6.90 9.19
N HIS A 83 -15.57 6.56 10.29
CA HIS A 83 -15.13 5.46 11.15
C HIS A 83 -15.33 4.13 10.39
N GLY A 84 -14.34 3.69 9.60
CA GLY A 84 -14.38 2.40 8.91
C GLY A 84 -13.53 2.32 7.62
N PHE A 85 -13.74 1.24 6.86
CA PHE A 85 -13.11 0.97 5.55
C PHE A 85 -13.61 1.97 4.50
N SER A 86 -12.77 2.95 4.21
CA SER A 86 -13.05 4.08 3.31
C SER A 86 -12.73 3.79 1.84
N ASN A 87 -12.58 2.51 1.47
CA ASN A 87 -12.04 2.06 0.18
C ASN A 87 -10.62 2.57 -0.10
N HIS A 88 -9.88 3.01 0.92
CA HIS A 88 -8.53 3.58 0.72
C HIS A 88 -7.57 2.51 0.19
N GLU A 89 -7.75 1.25 0.57
CA GLU A 89 -7.02 0.09 0.06
C GLU A 89 -7.16 -0.04 -1.46
N VAL A 90 -8.35 0.26 -2.00
CA VAL A 90 -8.59 0.24 -3.45
C VAL A 90 -7.98 1.47 -4.12
N LEU A 91 -8.10 2.66 -3.51
CA LEU A 91 -7.46 3.87 -4.02
C LEU A 91 -5.93 3.72 -4.07
N SER A 92 -5.32 3.21 -3.00
CA SER A 92 -3.89 2.90 -2.92
C SER A 92 -3.48 1.93 -4.04
N THR A 93 -4.18 0.79 -4.12
CA THR A 93 -3.91 -0.26 -5.10
C THR A 93 -3.95 0.29 -6.52
N THR A 94 -5.04 0.97 -6.88
CA THR A 94 -5.27 1.46 -8.25
C THR A 94 -4.34 2.61 -8.63
N ALA A 95 -4.00 3.51 -7.69
CA ALA A 95 -3.00 4.56 -7.89
C ALA A 95 -1.61 3.95 -8.20
N ILE A 96 -1.15 3.04 -7.36
CA ILE A 96 0.17 2.41 -7.48
C ILE A 96 0.21 1.55 -8.75
N ARG A 97 -0.87 0.80 -9.02
CA ARG A 97 -0.98 -0.02 -10.22
C ARG A 97 -0.91 0.82 -11.48
N ASN A 98 -1.61 1.96 -11.53
CA ASN A 98 -1.55 2.88 -12.68
C ASN A 98 -0.15 3.47 -12.90
N ILE A 99 0.55 3.84 -11.83
CA ILE A 99 1.94 4.31 -11.91
C ILE A 99 2.85 3.19 -12.43
N ALA A 100 2.80 2.02 -11.82
CA ALA A 100 3.66 0.90 -12.17
C ALA A 100 3.37 0.35 -13.58
N PHE A 101 2.10 0.25 -13.98
CA PHE A 101 1.71 -0.26 -15.30
C PHE A 101 2.26 0.59 -16.45
N LYS A 102 2.38 1.91 -16.27
CA LYS A 102 3.00 2.82 -17.26
C LYS A 102 4.51 2.62 -17.39
N LEU A 103 5.14 1.97 -16.41
CA LEU A 103 6.59 1.75 -16.34
C LEU A 103 7.00 0.32 -16.72
N ILE A 104 6.08 -0.64 -16.65
CA ILE A 104 6.31 -2.07 -16.85
C ILE A 104 6.15 -2.45 -18.32
N LYS A 105 7.05 -3.30 -18.82
CA LYS A 105 6.85 -3.96 -20.13
C LYS A 105 5.94 -5.19 -19.97
N LYS A 106 4.82 -5.20 -20.69
CA LYS A 106 3.69 -6.12 -20.55
C LYS A 106 4.03 -7.63 -20.59
N ASP A 107 5.10 -8.02 -21.29
CA ASP A 107 5.51 -9.43 -21.47
C ASP A 107 6.80 -9.78 -20.68
N SER A 108 6.97 -9.23 -19.47
CA SER A 108 8.18 -9.43 -18.67
C SER A 108 7.88 -9.91 -17.24
N ALA A 109 8.91 -10.39 -16.54
CA ALA A 109 8.87 -10.72 -15.12
C ALA A 109 8.40 -9.56 -14.23
N GLU A 110 8.43 -8.32 -14.75
CA GLU A 110 7.90 -7.12 -14.08
C GLU A 110 6.36 -7.16 -13.93
N GLY A 111 5.64 -7.92 -14.76
CA GLY A 111 4.19 -8.14 -14.56
C GLY A 111 3.88 -8.85 -13.25
N LEU A 112 4.77 -9.75 -12.80
CA LEU A 112 4.64 -10.40 -11.50
C LEU A 112 4.93 -9.44 -10.35
N PHE A 113 5.88 -8.52 -10.51
CA PHE A 113 6.13 -7.46 -9.53
C PHE A 113 4.86 -6.65 -9.24
N LEU A 114 4.10 -6.30 -10.29
CA LEU A 114 2.83 -5.58 -10.13
C LEU A 114 1.88 -6.30 -9.17
N ASN A 115 1.71 -7.61 -9.38
CA ASN A 115 0.80 -8.41 -8.55
C ASN A 115 1.33 -8.62 -7.13
N LEU A 116 2.65 -8.81 -6.96
CA LEU A 116 3.28 -8.92 -5.64
C LEU A 116 3.21 -7.62 -4.84
N LEU A 117 3.17 -6.47 -5.51
CA LEU A 117 3.02 -5.16 -4.88
C LEU A 117 1.55 -4.82 -4.58
N THR A 118 0.69 -4.87 -5.60
CA THR A 118 -0.63 -4.23 -5.51
C THR A 118 -1.67 -5.12 -4.84
N LEU A 119 -1.57 -6.44 -4.97
CA LEU A 119 -2.58 -7.34 -4.38
C LEU A 119 -2.50 -7.42 -2.84
N PRO A 120 -1.32 -7.43 -2.20
CA PRO A 120 -1.25 -7.30 -0.75
C PRO A 120 -1.87 -6.01 -0.24
N ILE A 121 -1.65 -4.88 -0.93
CA ILE A 121 -2.31 -3.60 -0.61
C ILE A 121 -3.82 -3.72 -0.76
N LEU A 122 -4.33 -4.34 -1.82
CA LEU A 122 -5.77 -4.48 -1.98
C LEU A 122 -6.41 -5.32 -0.87
N LEU A 123 -5.67 -6.31 -0.39
CA LEU A 123 -6.17 -7.32 0.53
C LEU A 123 -5.88 -6.97 2.00
N HIS A 124 -5.18 -5.89 2.35
CA HIS A 124 -4.75 -5.70 3.75
C HIS A 124 -5.89 -5.53 4.77
N HIS A 125 -7.14 -5.47 4.31
CA HIS A 125 -8.36 -5.50 5.13
C HIS A 125 -9.30 -6.69 4.83
N TYR A 126 -8.86 -7.71 4.08
CA TYR A 126 -9.71 -8.80 3.57
C TYR A 126 -10.45 -9.59 4.66
N ALA A 127 -9.91 -9.62 5.89
CA ALA A 127 -10.52 -10.32 7.01
C ALA A 127 -11.69 -9.53 7.64
N GLN A 128 -11.80 -8.24 7.33
CA GLN A 128 -12.73 -7.30 7.96
C GLN A 128 -13.72 -6.69 6.97
N ALA A 129 -13.35 -6.58 5.69
CA ALA A 129 -14.21 -6.10 4.63
C ALA A 129 -14.08 -6.98 3.38
N ASP A 130 -15.19 -7.15 2.67
CA ASP A 130 -15.20 -7.81 1.37
C ASP A 130 -14.76 -6.81 0.29
N PRO A 131 -13.52 -6.88 -0.25
CA PRO A 131 -13.02 -5.91 -1.21
C PRO A 131 -13.91 -5.81 -2.45
N TYR A 132 -14.67 -6.86 -2.80
CA TYR A 132 -15.57 -6.88 -3.95
C TYR A 132 -16.72 -5.89 -3.84
N LYS A 133 -17.33 -5.75 -2.66
CA LYS A 133 -18.47 -4.84 -2.46
C LYS A 133 -18.08 -3.38 -2.59
N HIS A 134 -16.82 -3.07 -2.29
CA HIS A 134 -16.28 -1.72 -2.24
C HIS A 134 -15.84 -1.20 -3.62
N ILE A 135 -15.33 -2.09 -4.48
CA ILE A 135 -14.77 -1.74 -5.80
C ILE A 135 -15.83 -1.29 -6.80
N ILE A 136 -17.00 -1.94 -6.81
CA ILE A 136 -18.13 -1.60 -7.71
C ILE A 136 -18.67 -0.17 -7.42
N SER A 137 -18.33 0.41 -6.26
CA SER A 137 -18.82 1.72 -5.83
C SER A 137 -17.88 2.90 -6.15
N ILE A 138 -16.66 2.64 -6.65
CA ILE A 138 -15.68 3.70 -6.89
C ILE A 138 -16.03 4.46 -8.17
N LYS A 139 -16.48 5.70 -7.98
CA LYS A 139 -16.77 6.66 -9.06
C LYS A 139 -15.67 7.71 -9.22
N LYS A 140 -14.50 7.46 -8.63
CA LYS A 140 -13.39 8.43 -8.57
C LYS A 140 -12.33 8.06 -9.62
N GLU A 141 -11.76 9.07 -10.27
CA GLU A 141 -10.75 8.93 -11.33
C GLU A 141 -9.34 9.34 -10.88
N ARG A 142 -9.22 9.95 -9.71
CA ARG A 142 -7.94 10.36 -9.10
C ARG A 142 -8.05 10.46 -7.59
N ILE A 143 -6.94 10.41 -6.88
CA ILE A 143 -6.82 10.87 -5.48
C ILE A 143 -6.56 12.37 -5.53
N ASP A 144 -7.45 13.16 -4.91
CA ASP A 144 -7.23 14.60 -4.73
C ASP A 144 -6.46 14.78 -3.42
N VAL A 145 -5.15 14.99 -3.50
CA VAL A 145 -4.27 14.99 -2.32
C VAL A 145 -4.63 16.14 -1.39
N TYR A 146 -4.96 15.83 -0.13
CA TYR A 146 -5.23 16.85 0.86
C TYR A 146 -3.98 17.69 1.12
N LYS A 147 -4.13 19.02 1.14
CA LYS A 147 -2.98 19.94 1.23
C LYS A 147 -2.04 19.65 2.40
N ASP A 148 -2.60 19.22 3.53
CA ASP A 148 -1.84 18.97 4.76
C ASP A 148 -1.16 17.60 4.76
N CYS A 149 -1.44 16.75 3.75
CA CYS A 149 -0.78 15.46 3.54
C CYS A 149 0.48 15.56 2.67
N ILE A 150 0.77 16.71 2.06
CA ILE A 150 1.87 16.83 1.09
C ILE A 150 3.23 16.61 1.74
N ASP A 151 3.49 17.26 2.87
CA ASP A 151 4.79 17.14 3.54
C ASP A 151 5.00 15.73 4.09
N GLN A 152 3.96 15.14 4.68
CA GLN A 152 4.00 13.76 5.15
C GLN A 152 4.16 12.75 3.99
N LEU A 153 3.46 12.94 2.87
CA LEU A 153 3.63 12.08 1.70
C LEU A 153 5.01 12.27 1.07
N ASN A 154 5.58 13.48 1.06
CA ASN A 154 6.96 13.70 0.64
C ASN A 154 7.97 12.97 1.55
N GLU A 155 7.73 12.95 2.85
CA GLU A 155 8.55 12.20 3.81
C GLU A 155 8.53 10.69 3.50
N VAL A 156 7.34 10.12 3.33
CA VAL A 156 7.15 8.72 2.91
C VAL A 156 7.84 8.43 1.58
N ILE A 157 7.71 9.33 0.59
CA ILE A 157 8.34 9.18 -0.72
C ILE A 157 9.88 9.20 -0.61
N ASN A 158 10.43 10.13 0.16
CA ASN A 158 11.88 10.23 0.35
C ASN A 158 12.42 9.01 1.11
N TYR A 159 11.69 8.52 2.13
CA TYR A 159 12.03 7.28 2.79
C TYR A 159 12.06 6.11 1.80
N GLY A 160 11.03 5.96 0.96
CA GLY A 160 11.01 4.92 -0.07
C GLY A 160 12.17 5.04 -1.06
N LEU A 161 12.48 6.24 -1.56
CA LEU A 161 13.60 6.48 -2.49
C LEU A 161 14.97 6.05 -1.92
N ILE A 162 15.15 6.13 -0.60
CA ILE A 162 16.39 5.70 0.08
C ILE A 162 16.48 4.16 0.18
N HIS A 163 15.34 3.48 0.33
CA HIS A 163 15.30 2.05 0.70
C HIS A 163 14.96 1.09 -0.45
N VAL A 164 14.40 1.57 -1.56
CA VAL A 164 14.18 0.75 -2.75
C VAL A 164 15.51 0.30 -3.38
N GLN A 165 15.58 -0.96 -3.79
CA GLN A 165 16.79 -1.60 -4.30
C GLN A 165 16.81 -1.66 -5.84
N SER A 166 15.65 -1.89 -6.47
CA SER A 166 15.51 -2.05 -7.90
C SER A 166 15.32 -0.72 -8.65
N ASP A 167 15.70 -0.71 -9.93
CA ASP A 167 15.46 0.44 -10.82
C ASP A 167 13.96 0.70 -11.03
N LEU A 168 13.14 -0.36 -11.05
CA LEU A 168 11.69 -0.23 -11.17
C LEU A 168 11.09 0.43 -9.93
N GLY A 169 11.51 0.00 -8.73
CA GLY A 169 11.10 0.63 -7.46
C GLY A 169 11.44 2.12 -7.41
N LYS A 170 12.67 2.49 -7.81
CA LYS A 170 13.09 3.90 -7.91
C LYS A 170 12.22 4.69 -8.88
N LYS A 171 11.93 4.15 -10.07
CA LYS A 171 11.07 4.79 -11.07
C LYS A 171 9.65 5.01 -10.53
N ILE A 172 9.06 4.02 -9.83
CA ILE A 172 7.74 4.15 -9.22
C ILE A 172 7.73 5.29 -8.20
N MET A 173 8.73 5.35 -7.32
CA MET A 173 8.82 6.42 -6.30
C MET A 173 9.03 7.80 -6.92
N HIS A 174 9.84 7.90 -7.99
CA HIS A 174 10.00 9.15 -8.74
C HIS A 174 8.72 9.58 -9.45
N GLU A 175 7.98 8.66 -10.06
CA GLU A 175 6.69 8.97 -10.67
C GLU A 175 5.65 9.40 -9.63
N LEU A 176 5.62 8.76 -8.46
CA LEU A 176 4.76 9.18 -7.36
C LEU A 176 5.10 10.61 -6.90
N LYS A 177 6.41 10.94 -6.77
CA LYS A 177 6.89 12.30 -6.48
C LYS A 177 6.44 13.30 -7.54
N ASN A 178 6.52 12.94 -8.82
CA ASN A 178 6.10 13.79 -9.93
C ASN A 178 4.60 14.04 -9.90
N LYS A 179 3.78 13.04 -9.56
CA LYS A 179 2.32 13.20 -9.43
C LYS A 179 1.94 14.08 -8.24
N LEU A 180 2.64 13.96 -7.12
CA LEU A 180 2.43 14.82 -5.96
C LEU A 180 2.61 16.31 -6.27
N SER A 181 3.50 16.68 -7.19
CA SER A 181 3.66 18.08 -7.63
C SER A 181 2.40 18.70 -8.24
N LYS A 182 1.48 17.84 -8.70
CA LYS A 182 0.19 18.22 -9.28
C LYS A 182 -0.97 18.11 -8.29
N PHE A 183 -0.71 17.75 -7.03
CA PHE A 183 -1.74 17.53 -6.00
C PHE A 183 -2.77 16.46 -6.36
N GLU A 184 -2.48 15.63 -7.38
CA GLU A 184 -3.42 14.68 -7.94
C GLU A 184 -2.68 13.40 -8.35
N ILE A 185 -3.23 12.25 -7.96
CA ILE A 185 -2.71 10.94 -8.36
C ILE A 185 -3.81 10.20 -9.12
N GLU A 186 -3.63 10.05 -10.43
CA GLU A 186 -4.57 9.33 -11.29
C GLU A 186 -4.77 7.88 -10.81
N ILE A 187 -6.02 7.45 -10.73
CA ILE A 187 -6.37 6.05 -10.44
C ILE A 187 -7.09 5.44 -11.63
N PHE A 188 -6.81 4.18 -11.90
CA PHE A 188 -7.48 3.44 -12.95
C PHE A 188 -7.66 1.99 -12.48
N LEU A 189 -8.91 1.52 -12.49
CA LEU A 189 -9.20 0.11 -12.32
C LEU A 189 -9.04 -0.57 -13.67
N ASP A 190 -7.91 -1.25 -13.88
CA ASP A 190 -7.73 -2.02 -15.10
C ASP A 190 -8.52 -3.32 -15.08
N LYS A 191 -8.83 -3.83 -16.28
CA LYS A 191 -9.61 -5.05 -16.47
C LYS A 191 -8.93 -6.28 -15.88
N GLU A 192 -7.61 -6.31 -15.73
CA GLU A 192 -6.92 -7.46 -15.15
C GLU A 192 -7.13 -7.50 -13.63
N LEU A 193 -7.06 -6.35 -12.96
CA LEU A 193 -7.42 -6.21 -11.55
C LEU A 193 -8.90 -6.55 -11.35
N GLU A 194 -9.79 -6.02 -12.19
CA GLU A 194 -11.22 -6.35 -12.18
C GLU A 194 -11.45 -7.86 -12.38
N ASN A 195 -10.76 -8.49 -13.33
CA ASN A 195 -10.86 -9.93 -13.57
C ASN A 195 -10.30 -10.75 -12.43
N PHE A 196 -9.13 -10.39 -11.88
CA PHE A 196 -8.54 -11.04 -10.71
C PHE A 196 -9.56 -11.07 -9.58
N LEU A 197 -10.20 -9.93 -9.36
CA LEU A 197 -11.21 -9.78 -8.35
C LEU A 197 -12.41 -10.71 -8.63
N LEU A 198 -12.99 -10.64 -9.82
CA LEU A 198 -14.17 -11.44 -10.17
C LEU A 198 -13.89 -12.93 -10.36
N SER A 199 -12.63 -13.34 -10.40
CA SER A 199 -12.25 -14.73 -10.67
C SER A 199 -12.21 -15.59 -9.40
N ASN A 200 -12.80 -16.78 -9.49
CA ASN A 200 -12.55 -17.88 -8.55
C ASN A 200 -11.33 -18.73 -8.97
N VAL A 201 -10.47 -18.20 -9.86
CA VAL A 201 -9.40 -18.96 -10.52
C VAL A 201 -8.18 -19.04 -9.60
N PHE A 202 -7.57 -20.22 -9.55
CA PHE A 202 -6.32 -20.44 -8.84
C PHE A 202 -5.20 -19.59 -9.48
N TYR A 203 -4.74 -18.58 -8.74
CA TYR A 203 -3.59 -17.77 -9.14
C TYR A 203 -2.30 -18.49 -8.72
N PRO A 204 -1.39 -18.87 -9.64
CA PRO A 204 -0.17 -19.63 -9.29
C PRO A 204 0.70 -18.93 -8.25
N HIS A 205 0.65 -17.60 -8.21
CA HIS A 205 1.41 -16.74 -7.29
C HIS A 205 0.64 -16.39 -6.01
N LYS A 206 -0.56 -16.93 -5.81
CA LYS A 206 -1.42 -16.65 -4.64
C LYS A 206 -0.71 -16.86 -3.30
N PRO A 207 0.08 -17.94 -3.08
CA PRO A 207 0.79 -18.10 -1.81
C PRO A 207 1.79 -16.98 -1.52
N ALA A 208 2.46 -16.45 -2.55
CA ALA A 208 3.39 -15.33 -2.40
C ALA A 208 2.64 -14.05 -1.99
N ILE A 209 1.53 -13.74 -2.67
CA ILE A 209 0.66 -12.60 -2.33
C ILE A 209 0.16 -12.71 -0.88
N MET A 210 -0.30 -13.91 -0.47
CA MET A 210 -0.77 -14.15 0.89
C MET A 210 0.33 -13.97 1.93
N ALA A 211 1.56 -14.40 1.63
CA ALA A 211 2.69 -14.21 2.54
C ALA A 211 3.03 -12.73 2.75
N ILE A 212 3.04 -11.94 1.67
CA ILE A 212 3.27 -10.48 1.76
C ILE A 212 2.10 -9.79 2.49
N ALA A 213 0.86 -10.14 2.17
CA ALA A 213 -0.32 -9.60 2.84
C ALA A 213 -0.35 -9.95 4.34
N GLY A 214 0.08 -11.16 4.70
CA GLY A 214 0.20 -11.58 6.10
C GLY A 214 1.22 -10.75 6.88
N LEU A 215 2.40 -10.50 6.29
CA LEU A 215 3.41 -9.61 6.86
C LEU A 215 2.86 -8.18 7.04
N LEU A 216 2.19 -7.67 6.01
CA LEU A 216 1.59 -6.33 6.02
C LEU A 216 0.55 -6.19 7.13
N ASN A 217 -0.39 -7.14 7.24
CA ASN A 217 -1.46 -7.08 8.23
C ASN A 217 -0.93 -7.18 9.67
N GLU A 218 0.08 -8.04 9.90
CA GLU A 218 0.74 -8.14 11.20
C GLU A 218 1.42 -6.82 11.58
N ALA A 219 2.10 -6.18 10.63
CA ALA A 219 2.80 -4.92 10.84
C ALA A 219 1.84 -3.74 11.05
N ASP A 220 0.88 -3.52 10.14
CA ASP A 220 -0.13 -2.46 10.23
C ASP A 220 -0.90 -2.54 11.56
N GLY A 221 -1.47 -3.70 11.88
CA GLY A 221 -2.22 -3.88 13.13
C GLY A 221 -1.38 -3.63 14.39
N THR A 222 -0.13 -4.08 14.40
CA THR A 222 0.79 -3.89 15.53
C THR A 222 1.18 -2.42 15.69
N ILE A 223 1.58 -1.77 14.59
CA ILE A 223 2.00 -0.36 14.62
C ILE A 223 0.83 0.56 14.95
N ALA A 224 -0.32 0.37 14.32
CA ALA A 224 -1.52 1.15 14.63
C ALA A 224 -1.85 1.04 16.13
N LYS A 225 -1.78 -0.17 16.71
CA LYS A 225 -1.99 -0.37 18.15
C LYS A 225 -0.95 0.38 19.00
N ILE A 226 0.33 0.28 18.66
CA ILE A 226 1.42 0.93 19.43
C ILE A 226 1.28 2.44 19.37
N ASN A 227 1.11 3.00 18.18
CA ASN A 227 1.14 4.44 17.95
C ASN A 227 -0.12 5.15 18.47
N ARG A 228 -1.26 4.47 18.52
CA ARG A 228 -2.53 5.06 18.99
C ARG A 228 -2.76 4.88 20.48
N ASN A 229 -2.04 4.02 21.18
CA ASN A 229 -2.27 3.77 22.60
C ASN A 229 -1.80 4.96 23.45
N ILE A 230 -2.70 5.46 24.30
CA ILE A 230 -2.38 6.45 25.34
C ILE A 230 -1.84 5.68 26.55
N ARG A 231 -0.51 5.69 26.76
CA ARG A 231 0.13 5.10 27.94
C ARG A 231 -0.25 5.85 29.21
#